data_AF-A0A959GXR8-F1
#
_entry.id   AF-A0A959GXR8-F1
#
_cell.length_a   1.000
_cell.length_b   1.000
_cell.length_c   1.000
_cell.angle_alpha   90.00
_cell.angle_beta   90.00
_cell.angle_gamma   90.00
#
_symmetry.space_group_name_H-M   'P 1'
#
loop_
_entity.id
_entity.type
_entity.pdbx_description
1 polymer ?
#
loop_
_entity_poly.entity_id
_entity_poly.type
_entity_poly.pdbx_seq_one_letter_code
_entity_poly.pdbx_strand_id
1 'polypeptide(L)'
;LRYRGDLNGRFSIENTNYNQTRLQCDYAKVLFSISQNLPKYNADVYVFGELTDWQLKPEYKMEFSAEAKAYYCESPLLKQGYYNYEYVIVDRDTGQIDEDGFEGNWYETSNLYTILVYFKTFGDRYDRLMAAVSLDSRDRQ
;
A
#
# COMPACT_ATOMS: atom_id res chain seq x y z
N LEU A 1 -16.74 17.13 -1.74
CA LEU A 1 -15.91 15.91 -1.65
C LEU A 1 -15.43 15.79 -0.21
N ARG A 2 -15.73 14.68 0.48
CA ARG A 2 -15.31 14.47 1.87
C ARG A 2 -13.85 14.01 1.86
N TYR A 3 -12.94 14.86 2.32
CA TYR A 3 -11.56 14.47 2.64
C TYR A 3 -11.61 13.33 3.67
N ARG A 4 -11.06 12.17 3.31
CA ARG A 4 -10.82 11.07 4.25
C ARG A 4 -9.32 11.10 4.54
N GLY A 5 -8.94 11.41 5.78
CA GLY A 5 -7.56 11.22 6.19
C GLY A 5 -7.22 9.74 6.09
N ASP A 6 -6.20 9.43 5.32
CA ASP A 6 -5.54 8.12 5.32
C ASP A 6 -4.26 8.20 6.17
N LEU A 7 -3.62 7.06 6.34
CA LEU A 7 -2.34 6.88 7.01
C LEU A 7 -1.21 6.69 5.97
N ASN A 8 -1.39 7.17 4.73
CA ASN A 8 -0.45 7.00 3.60
C ASN A 8 -0.04 5.52 3.39
N GLY A 9 -1.02 4.63 3.20
CA GLY A 9 -0.79 3.20 2.97
C GLY A 9 -0.37 2.38 4.20
N ARG A 10 -0.35 2.99 5.39
CA ARG A 10 -0.07 2.30 6.65
C ARG A 10 -1.29 1.59 7.23
N PHE A 11 -1.05 0.75 8.25
CA PHE A 11 -2.12 0.15 9.05
C PHE A 11 -1.96 0.42 10.55
N SER A 12 -3.08 0.38 11.26
CA SER A 12 -3.15 0.47 12.72
C SER A 12 -3.96 -0.70 13.27
N ILE A 13 -3.37 -1.48 14.17
CA ILE A 13 -4.08 -2.57 14.84
C ILE A 13 -4.93 -1.95 15.95
N GLU A 14 -6.25 -1.98 15.78
CA GLU A 14 -7.23 -1.32 16.62
C GLU A 14 -8.41 -2.23 16.95
N ASN A 15 -8.97 -2.07 18.15
CA ASN A 15 -10.13 -2.82 18.63
C ASN A 15 -10.97 -1.88 19.51
N THR A 16 -12.25 -1.75 19.18
CA THR A 16 -13.19 -0.87 19.88
C THR A 16 -13.66 -1.42 21.22
N ASN A 17 -13.50 -2.72 21.48
CA ASN A 17 -14.09 -3.38 22.65
C ASN A 17 -13.09 -3.63 23.80
N TYR A 18 -11.78 -3.42 23.61
CA TYR A 18 -10.79 -3.87 24.58
C TYR A 18 -9.58 -2.94 24.76
N ASN A 19 -9.10 -2.84 26.01
CA ASN A 19 -8.00 -1.98 26.44
C ASN A 19 -6.59 -2.51 26.08
N GLN A 20 -6.46 -3.75 25.57
CA GLN A 20 -5.16 -4.34 25.16
C GLN A 20 -5.19 -4.85 23.71
N THR A 21 -5.22 -3.90 22.80
CA THR A 21 -5.37 -4.08 21.35
C THR A 21 -4.36 -5.05 20.72
N ARG A 22 -3.09 -5.05 21.13
CA ARG A 22 -2.05 -5.92 20.52
C ARG A 22 -2.22 -7.40 20.85
N LEU A 23 -2.85 -7.76 21.97
CA LEU A 23 -2.98 -9.17 22.41
C LEU A 23 -4.38 -9.74 22.20
N GLN A 24 -5.37 -8.90 21.91
CA GLN A 24 -6.79 -9.27 21.92
C GLN A 24 -7.50 -9.03 20.57
N CYS A 25 -6.78 -8.59 19.53
CA CYS A 25 -7.33 -8.56 18.18
C CYS A 25 -7.27 -9.94 17.55
N ASP A 26 -8.42 -10.37 17.01
CA ASP A 26 -8.54 -11.59 16.23
C ASP A 26 -7.99 -11.42 14.81
N TYR A 27 -7.78 -12.54 14.14
CA TYR A 27 -7.40 -12.57 12.74
C TYR A 27 -8.59 -13.01 11.88
N ALA A 28 -8.76 -12.35 10.74
CA ALA A 28 -9.76 -12.70 9.75
C ALA A 28 -9.13 -12.76 8.36
N LYS A 29 -9.73 -13.56 7.49
CA LYS A 29 -9.46 -13.46 6.05
C LYS A 29 -10.31 -12.35 5.47
N VAL A 30 -9.73 -11.55 4.58
CA VAL A 30 -10.40 -10.44 3.91
C VAL A 30 -10.48 -10.75 2.43
N LEU A 31 -11.67 -10.68 1.85
CA LEU A 31 -11.86 -10.76 0.42
C LEU A 31 -11.77 -9.35 -0.17
N PHE A 32 -10.64 -9.03 -0.80
CA PHE A 32 -10.47 -7.82 -1.58
C PHE A 32 -11.11 -7.99 -2.96
N SER A 33 -11.77 -6.95 -3.45
CA SER A 33 -12.41 -6.96 -4.75
C SER A 33 -12.44 -5.57 -5.37
N ILE A 34 -12.12 -5.49 -6.66
CA ILE A 34 -12.25 -4.28 -7.46
C ILE A 34 -12.96 -4.58 -8.79
N SER A 35 -14.06 -3.88 -9.03
CA SER A 35 -14.87 -4.05 -10.23
C SER A 35 -14.12 -3.61 -11.48
N GLN A 36 -14.12 -4.45 -12.49
CA GLN A 36 -13.47 -4.17 -13.76
C GLN A 36 -14.13 -4.97 -14.89
N ASN A 37 -14.53 -4.30 -15.97
CA ASN A 37 -15.26 -4.97 -17.06
C ASN A 37 -14.41 -5.95 -17.88
N LEU A 38 -13.12 -5.66 -18.02
CA LEU A 38 -12.19 -6.44 -18.83
C LEU A 38 -10.85 -6.57 -18.11
N PRO A 39 -10.18 -7.73 -18.22
CA PRO A 39 -8.87 -7.91 -17.63
C PRO A 39 -7.88 -6.94 -18.27
N LYS A 40 -6.92 -6.46 -17.47
CA LYS A 40 -5.79 -5.66 -17.95
C LYS A 40 -4.92 -6.53 -18.86
N TYR A 41 -4.53 -5.99 -20.01
CA TYR A 41 -3.73 -6.71 -20.99
C TYR A 41 -2.29 -6.86 -20.49
N ASN A 42 -1.75 -8.08 -20.59
CA ASN A 42 -0.39 -8.45 -20.18
C ASN A 42 0.06 -7.91 -18.81
N ALA A 43 -0.87 -7.81 -17.86
CA ALA A 43 -0.60 -7.24 -16.56
C ALA A 43 -1.19 -8.10 -15.45
N ASP A 44 -0.54 -8.03 -14.29
CA ASP A 44 -1.04 -8.55 -13.03
C ASP A 44 -1.57 -7.41 -12.15
N VAL A 45 -2.48 -7.72 -11.25
CA VAL A 45 -3.03 -6.76 -10.29
C VAL A 45 -2.75 -7.29 -8.88
N TYR A 46 -2.32 -6.40 -7.98
CA TYR A 46 -2.01 -6.75 -6.61
C TYR A 46 -2.69 -5.80 -5.63
N VAL A 47 -3.04 -6.32 -4.45
CA VAL A 47 -3.28 -5.49 -3.27
C VAL A 47 -1.92 -5.07 -2.71
N PHE A 48 -1.70 -3.77 -2.53
CA PHE A 48 -0.42 -3.19 -2.17
C PHE A 48 -0.55 -2.18 -1.01
N GLY A 49 0.56 -1.95 -0.31
CA GLY A 49 0.62 -1.09 0.89
C GLY A 49 1.49 -1.70 2.01
N GLU A 50 1.51 -1.06 3.19
CA GLU A 50 2.29 -1.53 4.34
C GLU A 50 1.86 -2.94 4.81
N LEU A 51 0.60 -3.33 4.57
CA LEU A 51 0.12 -4.69 4.86
C LEU A 51 0.88 -5.80 4.11
N THR A 52 1.54 -5.43 3.02
CA THR A 52 2.40 -6.29 2.19
C THR A 52 3.88 -5.97 2.36
N ASP A 53 4.24 -5.14 3.33
CA ASP A 53 5.58 -4.55 3.47
C ASP A 53 6.05 -3.81 2.20
N TRP A 54 5.12 -3.24 1.42
CA TRP A 54 5.40 -2.61 0.13
C TRP A 54 6.09 -3.57 -0.87
N GLN A 55 5.70 -4.83 -0.85
CA GLN A 55 6.24 -5.88 -1.74
C GLN A 55 5.13 -6.56 -2.54
N LEU A 56 5.45 -6.94 -3.78
CA LEU A 56 4.57 -7.73 -4.64
C LEU A 56 4.52 -9.19 -4.15
N LYS A 57 3.72 -9.43 -3.12
CA LYS A 57 3.56 -10.75 -2.50
C LYS A 57 2.55 -11.60 -3.30
N PRO A 58 2.89 -12.84 -3.73
CA PRO A 58 2.02 -13.70 -4.52
C PRO A 58 0.64 -13.94 -3.88
N GLU A 59 0.57 -14.03 -2.55
CA GLU A 59 -0.65 -14.20 -1.78
C GLU A 59 -1.59 -12.98 -1.81
N TYR A 60 -1.15 -11.84 -2.34
CA TYR A 60 -1.96 -10.64 -2.59
C TYR A 60 -2.18 -10.37 -4.07
N LYS A 61 -1.81 -11.30 -4.95
CA LYS A 61 -2.13 -11.25 -6.37
C LYS A 61 -3.63 -11.44 -6.56
N MET A 62 -4.25 -10.59 -7.38
CA MET A 62 -5.67 -10.68 -7.69
C MET A 62 -5.93 -11.52 -8.94
N GLU A 63 -7.02 -12.25 -8.90
CA GLU A 63 -7.54 -13.04 -10.02
C GLU A 63 -8.73 -12.33 -10.67
N PHE A 64 -8.78 -12.32 -11.99
CA PHE A 64 -9.91 -11.74 -12.72
C PHE A 64 -11.03 -12.78 -12.89
N SER A 65 -12.25 -12.46 -12.43
CA SER A 65 -13.45 -13.20 -12.77
C SER A 65 -14.26 -12.46 -13.85
N ALA A 66 -14.43 -13.09 -15.00
CA ALA A 66 -15.28 -12.58 -16.08
C ALA A 66 -16.78 -12.61 -15.71
N GLU A 67 -17.19 -13.55 -14.85
CA GLU A 67 -18.57 -13.67 -14.37
C GLU A 67 -18.91 -12.51 -13.41
N ALA A 68 -18.03 -12.25 -12.45
CA ALA A 68 -18.20 -11.16 -11.50
C ALA A 68 -17.83 -9.79 -12.09
N LYS A 69 -17.14 -9.77 -13.24
CA LYS A 69 -16.52 -8.56 -13.84
C LYS A 69 -15.71 -7.80 -12.79
N ALA A 70 -14.83 -8.53 -12.11
CA ALA A 70 -14.02 -7.99 -11.02
C ALA A 70 -12.72 -8.76 -10.86
N TYR A 71 -11.70 -8.07 -10.35
CA TYR A 71 -10.55 -8.71 -9.74
C TYR A 71 -10.87 -9.02 -8.28
N TYR A 72 -10.48 -10.20 -7.79
CA TYR A 72 -10.63 -10.58 -6.39
C TYR A 72 -9.37 -11.24 -5.84
N CYS A 73 -9.15 -11.10 -4.53
CA CYS A 73 -8.07 -11.77 -3.81
C CYS A 73 -8.53 -12.06 -2.39
N GLU A 74 -8.46 -13.32 -1.95
CA GLU A 74 -8.63 -13.67 -0.54
C GLU A 74 -7.28 -13.53 0.16
N SER A 75 -7.19 -12.56 1.06
CA SER A 75 -5.96 -12.31 1.81
C SER A 75 -5.58 -13.49 2.71
N PRO A 76 -4.31 -13.59 3.09
CA PRO A 76 -3.93 -14.27 4.33
C PRO A 76 -4.68 -13.70 5.54
N LEU A 77 -4.45 -14.31 6.70
CA LEU A 77 -4.98 -13.81 7.96
C LEU A 77 -4.47 -12.39 8.25
N LEU A 78 -5.37 -11.42 8.22
CA LEU A 78 -5.13 -10.04 8.65
C LEU A 78 -5.64 -9.86 10.06
N LYS A 79 -4.89 -9.14 10.87
CA LYS A 79 -5.28 -8.82 12.24
C LYS A 79 -6.37 -7.75 12.23
N GLN A 80 -7.28 -7.76 13.20
CA GLN A 80 -8.30 -6.72 13.30
C GLN A 80 -7.64 -5.34 13.46
N GLY A 81 -8.03 -4.40 12.60
CA GLY A 81 -7.51 -3.04 12.59
C GLY A 81 -7.96 -2.24 11.37
N TYR A 82 -7.40 -1.05 11.25
CA TYR A 82 -7.57 -0.17 10.11
C TYR A 82 -6.39 -0.33 9.15
N TYR A 83 -6.66 -0.63 7.88
CA TYR A 83 -5.64 -0.86 6.86
C TYR A 83 -5.88 0.09 5.70
N ASN A 84 -4.85 0.84 5.31
CA ASN A 84 -4.80 1.44 3.98
C ASN A 84 -4.08 0.51 3.03
N TYR A 85 -4.61 0.47 1.82
CA TYR A 85 -4.13 -0.34 0.73
C TYR A 85 -4.56 0.33 -0.57
N GLU A 86 -3.87 -0.03 -1.64
CA GLU A 86 -4.21 0.37 -3.00
C GLU A 86 -4.11 -0.83 -3.93
N TYR A 87 -4.62 -0.65 -5.15
CA TYR A 87 -4.49 -1.65 -6.21
C TYR A 87 -3.47 -1.20 -7.24
N VAL A 88 -2.37 -1.95 -7.36
CA VAL A 88 -1.31 -1.65 -8.33
C VAL A 88 -1.38 -2.60 -9.52
N ILE A 89 -1.04 -2.08 -10.70
CA ILE A 89 -0.91 -2.86 -11.93
C ILE A 89 0.57 -3.14 -12.14
N VAL A 90 0.91 -4.39 -12.45
CA VAL A 90 2.30 -4.80 -12.72
C VAL A 90 2.38 -5.34 -14.13
N ASP A 91 3.19 -4.69 -14.96
CA ASP A 91 3.46 -5.16 -16.32
C ASP A 91 4.28 -6.47 -16.27
N ARG A 92 3.83 -7.51 -16.98
CA ARG A 92 4.46 -8.84 -16.90
C ARG A 92 5.81 -8.93 -17.59
N ASP A 93 6.08 -8.07 -18.57
CA ASP A 93 7.30 -8.11 -19.36
C ASP A 93 8.43 -7.34 -18.66
N THR A 94 8.09 -6.19 -18.06
CA THR A 94 9.05 -5.25 -17.46
C THR A 94 9.09 -5.32 -15.94
N GLY A 95 8.05 -5.84 -15.30
CA GLY A 95 7.90 -5.85 -13.84
C GLY A 95 7.68 -4.45 -13.24
N GLN A 96 7.42 -3.43 -14.06
CA GLN A 96 7.14 -2.08 -13.58
C GLN A 96 5.80 -2.02 -12.87
N ILE A 97 5.78 -1.32 -11.74
CA ILE A 97 4.59 -1.07 -10.93
C ILE A 97 3.98 0.24 -11.39
N ASP A 98 2.71 0.19 -11.77
CA ASP A 98 1.84 1.31 -12.09
C ASP A 98 0.81 1.47 -10.95
N GLU A 99 1.07 2.45 -10.08
CA GLU A 99 0.21 2.84 -8.95
C GLU A 99 -0.98 3.70 -9.41
N ASP A 100 -0.88 4.34 -10.59
CA ASP A 100 -1.88 5.28 -11.11
C ASP A 100 -3.09 4.56 -11.71
N GLY A 101 -2.89 3.33 -12.20
CA GLY A 101 -3.82 2.66 -13.09
C GLY A 101 -5.23 2.38 -12.53
N PHE A 102 -5.39 2.33 -11.20
CA PHE A 102 -6.69 2.18 -10.53
C PHE A 102 -7.08 3.36 -9.63
N GLU A 103 -6.12 3.97 -8.92
CA GLU A 103 -6.36 5.09 -7.98
C GLU A 103 -6.43 6.44 -8.71
N GLY A 104 -5.78 6.55 -9.87
CA GLY A 104 -5.57 7.80 -10.61
C GLY A 104 -4.54 8.71 -9.95
N ASN A 105 -4.30 9.87 -10.58
CA ASN A 105 -3.32 10.85 -10.12
C ASN A 105 -3.99 12.18 -9.78
N TRP A 106 -4.06 12.49 -8.48
CA TRP A 106 -4.67 13.73 -7.98
C TRP A 106 -3.64 14.55 -7.20
N TYR A 107 -3.40 15.80 -7.61
CA TYR A 107 -2.43 16.67 -6.95
C TYR A 107 -2.84 17.05 -5.51
N GLU A 108 -4.12 16.89 -5.17
CA GLU A 108 -4.70 17.17 -3.86
C GLU A 108 -4.43 16.03 -2.85
N THR A 109 -3.89 14.90 -3.30
CA THR A 109 -3.57 13.76 -2.43
C THR A 109 -2.45 14.13 -1.46
N SER A 110 -2.69 13.82 -0.18
CA SER A 110 -1.69 13.95 0.89
C SER A 110 -0.64 12.85 0.73
N ASN A 111 0.62 13.22 0.61
CA ASN A 111 1.74 12.27 0.48
C ASN A 111 2.86 12.67 1.44
N LEU A 112 3.41 11.68 2.16
CA LEU A 112 4.52 11.88 3.09
C LEU A 112 5.85 11.47 2.43
N TYR A 113 6.69 12.45 2.13
CA TYR A 113 8.00 12.24 1.55
C TYR A 113 9.06 12.20 2.64
N THR A 114 9.93 11.19 2.63
CA THR A 114 11.09 11.13 3.54
C THR A 114 12.39 11.28 2.76
N ILE A 115 13.14 12.33 3.08
CA ILE A 115 14.46 12.63 2.51
C ILE A 115 15.53 12.15 3.48
N LEU A 116 16.41 11.27 3.00
CA LEU A 116 17.54 10.74 3.76
C LEU A 116 18.84 11.27 3.15
N VAL A 117 19.64 12.01 3.93
CA VAL A 117 20.90 12.60 3.49
C VAL A 117 22.05 11.75 4.02
N TYR A 118 22.75 11.08 3.12
CA TYR A 118 23.92 10.29 3.43
C TYR A 118 25.21 11.03 3.09
N PHE A 119 26.23 10.86 3.92
CA PHE A 119 27.56 11.42 3.69
C PHE A 119 28.63 10.36 3.92
N LYS A 120 29.61 10.33 3.02
CA LYS A 120 30.77 9.46 3.10
C LYS A 120 32.03 10.28 2.90
N THR A 121 32.92 10.31 3.89
CA THR A 121 34.23 10.93 3.76
C THR A 121 35.21 10.03 3.03
N PHE A 122 36.30 10.62 2.52
CA PHE A 122 37.37 9.84 1.91
C PHE A 122 38.03 8.93 2.97
N GLY A 123 38.08 7.62 2.69
CA GLY A 123 38.61 6.61 3.61
C GLY A 123 37.58 5.96 4.55
N ASP A 124 36.33 6.42 4.55
CA ASP A 124 35.27 5.79 5.35
C ASP A 124 34.82 4.45 4.75
N ARG A 125 34.47 3.51 5.63
CA ARG A 125 34.05 2.14 5.27
C ARG A 125 32.54 1.98 5.11
N TYR A 126 31.76 2.99 5.47
CA TYR A 126 30.30 2.97 5.40
C TYR A 126 29.75 4.37 5.17
N ASP A 127 28.51 4.45 4.70
CA ASP A 127 27.82 5.70 4.45
C ASP A 127 27.06 6.11 5.72
N ARG A 128 27.26 7.34 6.18
CA ARG A 128 26.63 7.84 7.41
C ARG A 128 25.33 8.54 7.07
N LEU A 129 24.24 8.17 7.74
CA LEU A 129 23.00 8.95 7.69
C LEU A 129 23.20 10.22 8.52
N MET A 130 23.32 11.37 7.86
CA MET A 130 23.59 12.65 8.51
C MET A 130 22.31 13.40 8.86
N ALA A 131 21.26 13.23 8.07
CA ALA A 131 19.95 13.84 8.32
C ALA A 131 18.83 12.99 7.74
N ALA A 132 17.67 13.04 8.40
CA ALA A 132 16.41 12.51 7.92
C ALA A 132 15.34 13.59 8.12
N VAL A 133 14.61 13.92 7.06
CA VAL A 133 13.54 14.92 7.08
C VAL A 133 12.31 14.32 6.43
N SER A 134 11.16 14.44 7.08
CA SER A 134 9.88 14.06 6.48
C SER A 134 9.08 15.32 6.17
N LEU A 135 8.50 15.37 4.97
CA LEU A 135 7.72 16.49 4.45
C LEU A 135 6.36 15.96 4.01
N ASP A 136 5.30 16.60 4.47
CA ASP A 136 3.94 16.33 4.01
C ASP A 136 3.60 17.29 2.86
N SER A 137 2.99 16.79 1.78
CA SER A 137 2.58 17.64 0.64
C SER A 137 1.54 18.71 1.04
N ARG A 138 0.84 18.53 2.16
CA ARG A 138 -0.12 19.50 2.71
C ARG A 138 0.53 20.74 3.32
N ASP A 139 1.78 20.65 3.78
CA ASP A 139 2.49 21.77 4.42
C ASP A 139 2.91 22.87 3.42
N ARG A 140 2.49 22.76 2.14
CA ARG A 140 2.70 23.77 1.10
C ARG A 140 1.58 24.83 1.00
N GLN A 141 0.56 24.78 1.86
CA GLN A 141 -0.52 25.78 1.91
C GLN A 141 -0.36 26.76 3.07
#